data_AF-A0A098LXW3-F1
#
_entry.id   AF-A0A098LXW3-F1
#
_cell.length_a   1.000
_cell.length_b   1.000
_cell.length_c   1.000
_cell.angle_alpha   90.00
_cell.angle_beta   90.00
_cell.angle_gamma   90.00
#
_symmetry.space_group_name_H-M   'P 1'
#
loop_
_entity.id
_entity.type
_entity.pdbx_description
1 polymer ?
#
loop_
_entity_poly.entity_id
_entity_poly.type
_entity_poly.pdbx_seq_one_letter_code
_entity_poly.pdbx_strand_id
1 'polypeptide(L)'
;MALCWLLLLLLTTQACYIRNCPRGGKRDADDGLGVRPCMFCSFGQCVGPQICCGDRGCEMGSEEANKCREEDEDSTPCQVFGWPCILNNPGNIHGKCVGNRIGICCVTDTCAVSSTCQKE
;
A
#
# COMPACT_ATOMS: atom_id res chain seq x y z
N MET A 1 -23.12 18.92 -41.83
CA MET A 1 -23.74 17.95 -40.90
C MET A 1 -22.69 17.02 -40.30
N ALA A 2 -22.03 16.16 -41.06
CA ALA A 2 -21.04 15.19 -40.54
C ALA A 2 -19.85 15.81 -39.78
N LEU A 3 -19.33 16.95 -40.24
CA LEU A 3 -18.20 17.63 -39.58
C LEU A 3 -18.55 18.13 -38.17
N CYS A 4 -19.81 18.54 -37.96
CA CYS A 4 -20.30 19.01 -36.67
C CYS A 4 -20.44 17.84 -35.67
N TRP A 5 -20.89 16.68 -36.16
CA TRP A 5 -20.93 15.44 -35.38
C TRP A 5 -19.54 14.94 -34.99
N LEU A 6 -18.56 15.02 -35.89
CA LEU A 6 -17.16 14.70 -35.60
C LEU A 6 -16.56 15.62 -34.53
N LEU A 7 -16.86 16.93 -34.57
CA LEU A 7 -16.41 17.88 -33.55
C LEU A 7 -17.06 17.58 -32.19
N LEU A 8 -18.37 17.31 -32.14
CA LEU A 8 -19.07 16.92 -30.91
C LEU A 8 -18.52 15.62 -30.28
N LEU A 9 -18.12 14.65 -31.10
CA LEU A 9 -17.45 13.44 -30.62
C LEU A 9 -16.06 13.74 -30.04
N LEU A 10 -15.27 14.61 -30.68
CA LEU A 10 -13.95 15.00 -30.17
C LEU A 10 -14.01 15.78 -28.84
N LEU A 11 -15.06 16.59 -28.64
CA LEU A 11 -15.25 17.28 -27.37
C LEU A 11 -15.67 16.35 -26.22
N THR A 12 -16.40 15.27 -26.53
CA THR A 12 -16.88 14.29 -25.52
C THR A 12 -15.86 13.20 -25.19
N THR A 13 -14.85 12.97 -26.04
CA THR A 13 -13.74 12.03 -25.77
C THR A 13 -12.65 12.61 -24.87
N GLN A 14 -12.82 13.82 -24.35
CA GLN A 14 -12.10 14.30 -23.16
C GLN A 14 -12.60 13.57 -21.90
N ALA A 15 -12.76 12.25 -21.97
CA ALA A 15 -12.79 11.43 -20.78
C ALA A 15 -11.44 11.62 -20.11
N CYS A 16 -11.45 12.13 -18.88
CA CYS A 16 -10.27 12.39 -18.07
C CYS A 16 -9.32 11.18 -18.14
N TYR A 17 -8.33 11.26 -19.01
CA TYR A 17 -7.23 10.31 -19.01
C TYR A 17 -6.43 10.69 -17.78
N ILE A 18 -6.70 10.03 -16.65
CA ILE A 18 -5.89 10.15 -15.45
C ILE A 18 -4.48 9.71 -15.87
N ARG A 19 -3.64 10.68 -16.22
CA ARG A 19 -2.21 10.46 -16.54
C ARG A 19 -1.36 10.33 -15.28
N ASN A 20 -2.00 10.59 -14.13
CA ASN A 20 -1.42 10.49 -12.80
C ASN A 20 -2.09 9.33 -12.06
N CYS A 21 -2.12 8.15 -12.69
CA CYS A 21 -2.51 6.96 -11.98
C CYS A 21 -1.43 6.70 -10.92
N PRO A 22 -1.78 6.57 -9.63
CA PRO A 22 -0.83 6.08 -8.65
C PRO A 22 -0.28 4.75 -9.15
N ARG A 23 1.03 4.57 -8.99
CA ARG A 23 1.71 3.33 -9.37
C ARG A 23 1.06 2.18 -8.61
N GLY A 24 0.54 1.16 -9.31
CA GLY A 24 -0.16 0.02 -8.68
C GLY A 24 -1.60 -0.25 -9.13
N GLY A 25 -1.87 -0.24 -10.44
CA GLY A 25 -3.12 -0.76 -11.00
C GLY A 25 -3.17 -2.30 -11.00
N LYS A 26 -4.37 -2.88 -10.98
CA LYS A 26 -4.70 -4.33 -10.94
C LYS A 26 -4.04 -5.24 -12.01
N ARG A 27 -3.15 -4.75 -12.86
CA ARG A 27 -2.62 -5.46 -14.05
C ARG A 27 -1.10 -5.45 -14.23
N ASP A 28 -0.31 -4.98 -13.26
CA ASP A 28 1.15 -4.86 -13.46
C ASP A 28 2.01 -5.53 -12.38
N ALA A 29 1.59 -6.71 -11.92
CA ALA A 29 2.50 -7.65 -11.27
C ALA A 29 2.46 -8.95 -12.05
N ASP A 30 3.33 -9.04 -13.06
CA ASP A 30 3.80 -10.33 -13.54
C ASP A 30 4.43 -11.06 -12.34
N ASP A 31 3.89 -12.23 -12.00
CA ASP A 31 4.21 -13.08 -10.84
C ASP A 31 5.67 -13.60 -10.81
N GLY A 32 6.61 -12.97 -11.53
CA GLY A 32 7.98 -13.44 -11.74
C GLY A 32 9.10 -12.46 -11.37
N LEU A 33 8.81 -11.18 -11.13
CA LEU A 33 9.81 -10.23 -10.62
C LEU A 33 9.92 -10.41 -9.10
N GLY A 34 11.06 -10.92 -8.64
CA GLY A 34 11.33 -11.22 -7.24
C GLY A 34 10.83 -10.11 -6.31
N VAL A 35 9.79 -10.42 -5.54
CA VAL A 35 9.19 -9.45 -4.61
C VAL A 35 10.21 -9.15 -3.54
N ARG A 36 10.76 -7.93 -3.56
CA ARG A 36 11.75 -7.51 -2.58
C ARG A 36 11.08 -7.26 -1.23
N PRO A 37 11.77 -7.39 -0.10
CA PRO A 37 11.24 -6.88 1.15
C PRO A 37 11.02 -5.36 1.05
N CYS A 38 9.95 -4.88 1.67
CA CYS A 38 9.80 -3.44 1.89
C CYS A 38 10.93 -2.92 2.77
N MET A 39 11.26 -1.64 2.59
CA MET A 39 12.35 -0.96 3.26
C MET A 39 12.26 -1.10 4.77
N PHE A 40 13.42 -1.28 5.40
CA PHE A 40 13.52 -1.25 6.86
C PHE A 40 13.55 0.19 7.34
N CYS A 41 12.81 0.45 8.40
CA CYS A 41 12.78 1.72 9.11
C CYS A 41 13.33 1.51 10.53
N SER A 42 13.58 2.59 11.26
CA SER A 42 14.16 2.64 12.62
C SER A 42 14.21 1.31 13.39
N PHE A 43 13.06 0.77 13.77
CA PHE A 43 12.94 -0.43 14.60
C PHE A 43 12.16 -1.57 13.93
N GLY A 44 11.95 -1.49 12.61
CA GLY A 44 11.02 -2.39 11.93
C GLY A 44 11.03 -2.26 10.41
N GLN A 45 9.86 -2.42 9.80
CA GLN A 45 9.66 -2.40 8.37
C GLN A 45 8.56 -1.40 7.99
N CYS A 46 8.72 -0.77 6.83
CA CYS A 46 7.69 0.06 6.23
C CYS A 46 6.49 -0.81 5.81
N VAL A 47 5.30 -0.44 6.29
CA VAL A 47 4.02 -1.11 5.96
C VAL A 47 3.14 -0.24 5.08
N GLY A 48 3.40 1.06 5.09
CA GLY A 48 2.75 2.08 4.27
C GLY A 48 3.64 3.33 4.19
N PRO A 49 3.26 4.34 3.39
CA PRO A 49 4.11 5.49 3.07
C PRO A 49 4.54 6.30 4.30
N GLN A 50 3.75 6.26 5.39
CA GLN A 50 4.07 6.95 6.64
C GLN A 50 3.95 6.04 7.85
N ILE A 51 4.14 4.72 7.68
CA ILE A 51 3.91 3.70 8.72
C ILE A 51 5.13 2.79 8.85
N CYS A 52 5.77 2.85 10.01
CA CYS A 52 6.89 1.98 10.40
C CYS A 52 6.47 1.05 11.53
N CYS A 53 6.55 -0.26 11.35
CA CYS A 53 6.13 -1.24 12.35
C CYS A 53 7.21 -2.28 12.67
N GLY A 54 7.38 -2.61 13.94
CA GLY A 54 8.31 -3.62 14.42
C GLY A 54 7.84 -4.25 15.73
N ASP A 55 8.71 -4.99 16.41
CA ASP A 55 8.33 -5.72 17.63
C ASP A 55 7.90 -4.82 18.80
N ARG A 56 8.27 -3.53 18.76
CA ARG A 56 7.93 -2.53 19.77
C ARG A 56 6.62 -1.77 19.50
N GLY A 57 5.98 -2.00 18.35
CA GLY A 57 4.73 -1.35 17.97
C GLY A 57 4.77 -0.78 16.56
N CYS A 58 4.00 0.28 16.32
CA CYS A 58 3.99 1.00 15.06
C CYS A 58 4.06 2.51 15.32
N GLU A 59 4.86 3.20 14.51
CA GLU A 59 4.89 4.66 14.45
C GLU A 59 4.30 5.13 13.14
N MET A 60 3.43 6.15 13.22
CA MET A 60 2.76 6.75 12.07
C MET A 60 3.03 8.25 12.03
N GLY A 61 3.53 8.75 10.90
CA GLY A 61 3.83 10.17 10.70
C GLY A 61 5.04 10.71 11.47
N SER A 62 5.83 9.86 12.14
CA SER A 62 7.13 10.24 12.71
C SER A 62 8.15 10.57 11.62
N GLU A 63 9.25 11.25 11.96
CA GLU A 63 10.32 11.55 11.01
C GLU A 63 10.85 10.26 10.36
N GLU A 64 11.03 9.21 11.16
CA GLU A 64 11.46 7.90 10.72
C GLU A 64 10.42 7.20 9.85
N ALA A 65 9.13 7.28 10.21
CA ALA A 65 8.06 6.66 9.42
C ALA A 65 7.84 7.38 8.08
N ASN A 66 8.09 8.69 8.00
CA ASN A 66 7.98 9.46 6.76
C ASN A 66 9.00 9.05 5.69
N LYS A 67 10.12 8.42 6.07
CA LYS A 67 11.08 7.85 5.12
C LYS A 67 10.44 6.73 4.28
N CYS A 68 9.41 6.06 4.79
CA CYS A 68 8.70 5.01 4.05
C CYS A 68 8.03 5.51 2.76
N ARG A 69 7.88 6.82 2.54
CA ARG A 69 7.43 7.38 1.25
C ARG A 69 8.40 7.09 0.11
N GLU A 70 9.66 6.79 0.41
CA GLU A 70 10.64 6.39 -0.60
C GLU A 70 10.24 5.09 -1.32
N GLU A 71 9.41 4.23 -0.70
CA GLU A 71 8.84 3.05 -1.36
C GLU A 71 7.94 3.41 -2.56
N ASP A 72 7.25 4.55 -2.53
CA ASP A 72 6.37 4.98 -3.62
C ASP A 72 7.15 5.34 -4.91
N GLU A 73 8.44 5.64 -4.76
CA GLU A 73 9.34 5.98 -5.88
C GLU A 73 9.90 4.72 -6.56
N ASP A 74 9.92 3.56 -5.88
CA ASP A 74 10.40 2.31 -6.46
C ASP A 74 9.39 1.74 -7.47
N SER A 75 9.91 1.18 -8.56
CA SER A 75 9.12 0.47 -9.56
C SER A 75 8.78 -0.96 -9.19
N THR A 76 9.57 -1.53 -8.30
CA THR A 76 9.53 -2.93 -7.92
C THR A 76 8.62 -3.06 -6.72
N PRO A 77 7.54 -3.87 -6.80
CA PRO A 77 6.68 -4.07 -5.66
C PRO A 77 7.46 -4.71 -4.51
N CYS A 78 7.21 -4.21 -3.31
CA CYS A 78 7.79 -4.73 -2.10
C CYS A 78 6.76 -5.56 -1.32
N GLN A 79 7.24 -6.43 -0.43
CA GLN A 79 6.41 -7.21 0.49
C GLN A 79 6.79 -6.97 1.95
N VAL A 80 5.75 -6.72 2.74
CA VAL A 80 5.83 -6.64 4.20
C VAL A 80 5.87 -8.04 4.78
N PHE A 81 6.80 -8.28 5.69
CA PHE A 81 6.91 -9.54 6.41
C PHE A 81 5.77 -9.70 7.41
N GLY A 82 5.23 -10.92 7.47
CA GLY A 82 4.14 -11.24 8.35
C GLY A 82 3.15 -12.21 7.72
N TRP A 83 2.41 -12.88 8.60
CA TRP A 83 1.29 -13.72 8.18
C TRP A 83 0.10 -12.81 7.82
N PRO A 84 -0.74 -13.22 6.86
CA PRO A 84 -1.91 -12.45 6.48
C PRO A 84 -2.90 -12.33 7.66
N CYS A 85 -3.55 -11.18 7.77
CA CYS A 85 -4.60 -10.92 8.73
C CYS A 85 -5.74 -10.12 8.10
N ILE A 86 -6.89 -10.08 8.78
CA ILE A 86 -8.05 -9.33 8.32
C ILE A 86 -8.28 -8.15 9.25
N LEU A 87 -8.34 -6.95 8.66
CA LEU A 87 -8.80 -5.74 9.33
C LEU A 87 -10.27 -5.52 8.92
N ASN A 88 -11.17 -5.39 9.89
CA ASN A 88 -12.59 -5.11 9.62
C ASN A 88 -12.81 -3.63 9.27
N ASN A 89 -12.09 -3.11 8.27
CA ASN A 89 -12.19 -1.74 7.81
C ASN A 89 -12.84 -1.69 6.41
N PRO A 90 -13.82 -0.80 6.13
CA PRO A 90 -14.44 -0.72 4.81
C PRO A 90 -13.41 -0.39 3.73
N GLY A 91 -13.21 -1.29 2.77
CA GLY A 91 -12.36 -1.07 1.59
C GLY A 91 -10.95 -1.65 1.64
N ASN A 92 -10.38 -1.89 2.84
CA ASN A 92 -9.04 -2.49 3.01
C ASN A 92 -9.10 -3.61 4.05
N ILE A 93 -9.39 -4.83 3.58
CA ILE A 93 -9.58 -5.99 4.45
C ILE A 93 -8.35 -6.87 4.61
N HIS A 94 -7.37 -6.82 3.70
CA HIS A 94 -6.22 -7.73 3.70
C HIS A 94 -4.97 -7.04 4.22
N GLY A 95 -4.54 -7.39 5.43
CA GLY A 95 -3.35 -6.85 6.08
C GLY A 95 -2.27 -7.88 6.35
N LYS A 96 -1.21 -7.42 7.00
CA LYS A 96 -0.11 -8.25 7.52
C LYS A 96 0.02 -8.08 9.02
N CYS A 97 0.23 -9.20 9.72
CA CYS A 97 0.59 -9.19 11.12
C CYS A 97 2.02 -8.69 11.29
N VAL A 98 2.16 -7.57 11.99
CA VAL A 98 3.42 -6.91 12.30
C VAL A 98 3.60 -6.79 13.81
N GLY A 99 4.86 -6.81 14.26
CA GLY A 99 5.19 -6.82 15.69
C GLY A 99 4.70 -8.10 16.38
N ASN A 100 5.50 -9.17 16.28
CA ASN A 100 5.09 -10.54 16.65
C ASN A 100 4.56 -10.68 18.08
N ARG A 101 4.94 -9.79 19.01
CA ARG A 101 4.51 -9.84 20.42
C ARG A 101 3.24 -9.05 20.73
N ILE A 102 2.99 -7.96 20.00
CA ILE A 102 1.88 -7.04 20.33
C ILE A 102 0.61 -7.47 19.58
N GLY A 103 0.76 -8.19 18.47
CA GLY A 103 -0.37 -8.70 17.69
C GLY A 103 -1.09 -7.58 16.94
N ILE A 104 -0.37 -6.84 16.10
CA ILE A 104 -0.92 -5.74 15.31
C ILE A 104 -1.14 -6.21 13.88
N CYS A 105 -2.35 -5.98 13.35
CA CYS A 105 -2.66 -6.16 11.93
C CYS A 105 -2.60 -4.79 11.24
N CYS A 106 -1.80 -4.68 10.19
CA CYS A 106 -1.65 -3.43 9.44
C CYS A 106 -1.96 -3.62 7.96
N VAL A 107 -2.63 -2.61 7.41
CA VAL A 107 -2.76 -2.35 5.98
C VAL A 107 -1.98 -1.06 5.66
N THR A 108 -1.95 -0.65 4.38
CA THR A 108 -1.11 0.47 3.91
C THR A 108 -1.43 1.83 4.55
N ASP A 109 -2.64 2.01 5.10
CA ASP A 109 -3.11 3.28 5.66
C ASP A 109 -3.51 3.19 7.14
N THR A 110 -3.71 1.99 7.68
CA THR A 110 -4.30 1.78 9.00
C THR A 110 -3.76 0.53 9.68
N CYS A 111 -3.62 0.61 11.00
CA CYS A 111 -3.19 -0.49 11.85
C CYS A 111 -4.17 -0.64 13.02
N ALA A 112 -4.48 -1.88 13.40
CA ALA A 112 -5.23 -2.15 14.61
C ALA A 112 -4.70 -3.40 15.31
N VAL A 113 -4.83 -3.44 16.63
CA VAL A 113 -4.57 -4.65 17.41
C VAL A 113 -5.58 -5.72 16.99
N SER A 114 -5.09 -6.92 16.70
CA SER A 114 -5.93 -8.04 16.26
C SER A 114 -5.49 -9.32 16.94
N SER A 115 -6.44 -10.05 17.52
CA SER A 115 -6.20 -11.37 18.12
C SER A 115 -5.69 -12.39 17.10
N THR A 116 -5.97 -12.18 15.80
CA THR A 116 -5.43 -13.03 14.71
C THR A 116 -3.91 -12.95 14.58
N CYS A 117 -3.30 -11.88 15.11
CA CYS A 117 -1.86 -11.65 15.06
C CYS A 117 -1.14 -11.98 16.37
N GLN A 118 -1.87 -12.38 17.41
CA GLN A 118 -1.27 -12.86 18.65
C GLN A 118 -0.78 -14.29 18.41
N LYS A 119 0.54 -14.47 18.43
CA LYS A 119 1.15 -15.80 18.57
C LYS A 119 1.29 -16.09 20.07
N GLU A 120 0.99 -17.33 20.46
CA GLU A 120 1.27 -17.86 21.80
C GLU A 120 2.76 -17.71 22.17
#